data_AF-A0A9E3R560-F1
#
_entry.id   AF-A0A9E3R560-F1
#
_cell.length_a   1.000
_cell.length_b   1.000
_cell.length_c   1.000
_cell.angle_alpha   90.00
_cell.angle_beta   90.00
_cell.angle_gamma   90.00
#
_symmetry.space_group_name_H-M   'P 1'
#
loop_
_entity.id
_entity.type
_entity.pdbx_description
1 polymer ?
#
loop_
_entity_poly.entity_id
_entity_poly.type
_entity_poly.pdbx_seq_one_letter_code
_entity_poly.pdbx_strand_id
1 'polypeptide(L)'
;MAPLQHRILPKSARDVRHQQELMQTRVTAGDTLNLGDRGAAITALKAHLRSAGLLTGDAGSEFTADTEAALKKFQRAEGLPQTGEVDQATLRKVKGLDVFVRGGFKTVAHVGQRGADVAQMERKLKKLHLNVGKVDGIFDGALKRAVSKFQRQHGLHVSGAIGRGTAKATNKALAIQKRLAHSPKLRLVRDLAMYAKKHGIPAELPIMTALVESNFSNPSGGDRDSVGMFQQRAPWGPYSVRHDPRKSVKLFINGGRGGQPGALDYKSRYIHRGPAGYGDWCQAVQVSAFPDRYQQRLGEARRLLRLAGVPLGLKKH
;
A
#
# COMPACT_ATOMS: atom_id res chain seq x y z
N MET A 1 11.78 -6.08 -29.65
CA MET A 1 10.57 -6.43 -28.87
C MET A 1 9.38 -5.73 -29.53
N ALA A 2 8.47 -6.50 -30.15
CA ALA A 2 7.33 -5.94 -30.87
C ALA A 2 6.34 -5.22 -29.93
N PRO A 3 5.75 -4.10 -30.34
CA PRO A 3 4.71 -3.42 -29.56
C PRO A 3 3.46 -4.31 -29.42
N LEU A 4 2.91 -4.37 -28.21
CA LEU A 4 1.68 -5.09 -27.88
C LEU A 4 0.50 -4.50 -28.67
N GLN A 5 0.12 -5.12 -29.79
CA GLN A 5 -0.77 -4.50 -30.78
C GLN A 5 -2.26 -4.86 -30.70
N HIS A 6 -2.72 -5.87 -29.98
CA HIS A 6 -4.16 -6.17 -29.98
C HIS A 6 -4.72 -6.62 -28.63
N ARG A 7 -5.73 -5.89 -28.16
CA ARG A 7 -6.61 -6.31 -27.06
C ARG A 7 -8.06 -6.02 -27.42
N ILE A 8 -8.90 -7.04 -27.24
CA ILE A 8 -10.34 -7.01 -27.46
C ILE A 8 -11.00 -6.50 -26.17
N LEU A 9 -11.72 -5.38 -26.26
CA LEU A 9 -12.54 -4.86 -25.16
C LEU A 9 -13.85 -5.65 -25.04
N PRO A 10 -14.38 -5.89 -23.82
CA PRO A 10 -15.76 -6.31 -23.69
C PRO A 10 -16.67 -5.22 -24.27
N LYS A 11 -17.64 -5.61 -25.10
CA LYS A 11 -18.47 -4.64 -25.86
C LYS A 11 -19.36 -3.80 -24.93
N SER A 12 -19.74 -4.31 -23.75
CA SER A 12 -20.58 -3.62 -22.79
C SER A 12 -20.47 -4.17 -21.35
N ALA A 13 -21.03 -3.42 -20.39
CA ALA A 13 -21.21 -3.88 -19.00
C ALA A 13 -22.19 -5.06 -18.87
N ARG A 14 -23.07 -5.26 -19.86
CA ARG A 14 -23.94 -6.44 -19.94
C ARG A 14 -23.10 -7.68 -20.27
N ASP A 15 -22.15 -7.55 -21.19
CA ASP A 15 -21.26 -8.65 -21.59
C ASP A 15 -20.33 -9.07 -20.46
N VAL A 16 -19.79 -8.13 -19.69
CA VAL A 16 -18.95 -8.44 -18.52
C VAL A 16 -19.76 -9.19 -17.45
N ARG A 17 -21.00 -8.74 -17.17
CA ARG A 17 -21.87 -9.42 -16.21
C ARG A 17 -22.21 -10.83 -16.68
N HIS A 18 -22.52 -10.98 -17.97
CA HIS A 18 -22.78 -12.28 -18.57
C HIS A 18 -21.54 -13.18 -18.53
N GLN A 19 -20.34 -12.67 -18.82
CA GLN A 19 -19.07 -13.40 -18.68
C GLN A 19 -18.84 -13.88 -17.24
N GLN A 20 -19.08 -13.04 -16.26
CA GLN A 20 -18.96 -13.40 -14.84
C GLN A 20 -19.98 -14.43 -14.38
N GLU A 21 -21.18 -14.39 -14.96
CA GLU A 21 -22.25 -15.35 -14.72
C GLU A 21 -21.87 -16.71 -15.32
N LEU A 22 -21.40 -16.76 -16.57
CA LEU A 22 -20.89 -18.00 -17.19
C LEU A 22 -19.81 -18.68 -16.36
N MET A 23 -18.86 -17.91 -15.84
CA MET A 23 -17.83 -18.44 -14.93
C MET A 23 -18.40 -18.83 -13.57
N GLN A 24 -19.38 -18.09 -13.05
CA GLN A 24 -20.03 -18.43 -11.78
C GLN A 24 -20.70 -19.77 -11.87
N THR A 25 -21.59 -19.93 -12.85
CA THR A 25 -22.46 -21.08 -13.00
C THR A 25 -21.65 -22.36 -13.05
N ARG A 26 -20.56 -22.36 -13.84
CA ARG A 26 -19.65 -23.52 -13.92
C ARG A 26 -18.97 -23.82 -12.58
N VAL A 27 -18.44 -22.80 -11.89
CA VAL A 27 -17.75 -23.02 -10.61
C VAL A 27 -18.70 -23.40 -9.46
N THR A 28 -19.95 -22.92 -9.46
CA THR A 28 -20.95 -23.33 -8.46
C THR A 28 -21.55 -24.71 -8.69
N ALA A 29 -21.42 -25.29 -9.89
CA ALA A 29 -21.86 -26.65 -10.19
C ALA A 29 -20.95 -27.73 -9.58
N GLY A 30 -19.86 -27.35 -8.91
CA GLY A 30 -18.89 -28.28 -8.28
C GLY A 30 -17.57 -28.39 -9.03
N ASP A 31 -17.46 -27.79 -10.22
CA ASP A 31 -16.27 -27.89 -11.07
C ASP A 31 -15.28 -26.72 -10.84
N THR A 32 -13.97 -26.97 -10.98
CA THR A 32 -12.98 -25.90 -11.17
C THR A 32 -12.80 -25.61 -12.66
N LEU A 33 -12.40 -24.39 -13.04
CA LEU A 33 -11.89 -24.17 -14.42
C LEU A 33 -10.41 -24.50 -14.45
N ASN A 34 -9.99 -25.43 -15.31
CA ASN A 34 -8.63 -25.97 -15.31
C ASN A 34 -8.11 -26.29 -16.72
N LEU A 35 -6.85 -26.72 -16.81
CA LEU A 35 -6.16 -27.01 -18.07
C LEU A 35 -6.92 -28.06 -18.90
N GLY A 36 -7.15 -27.74 -20.18
CA GLY A 36 -7.88 -28.59 -21.13
C GLY A 36 -9.38 -28.30 -21.18
N ASP A 37 -9.93 -27.54 -20.24
CA ASP A 37 -11.34 -27.13 -20.30
C ASP A 37 -11.64 -26.29 -21.55
N ARG A 38 -12.87 -26.43 -22.07
CA ARG A 38 -13.36 -25.64 -23.20
C ARG A 38 -14.72 -25.01 -22.92
N GLY A 39 -14.99 -23.90 -23.60
CA GLY A 39 -16.34 -23.32 -23.71
C GLY A 39 -16.46 -21.88 -23.21
N ALA A 40 -17.69 -21.41 -23.07
CA ALA A 40 -17.99 -20.00 -22.83
C ALA A 40 -17.41 -19.44 -21.52
N ALA A 41 -17.37 -20.25 -20.45
CA ALA A 41 -16.75 -19.89 -19.18
C ALA A 41 -15.22 -19.68 -19.31
N ILE A 42 -14.56 -20.47 -20.16
CA ILE A 42 -13.13 -20.36 -20.44
C ILE A 42 -12.85 -19.13 -21.30
N THR A 43 -13.66 -18.90 -22.34
CA THR A 43 -13.61 -17.67 -23.12
C THR A 43 -13.78 -16.43 -22.23
N ALA A 44 -14.70 -16.47 -21.27
CA ALA A 44 -14.91 -15.42 -20.27
C ALA A 44 -13.69 -15.24 -19.36
N LEU A 45 -13.17 -16.30 -18.74
CA LEU A 45 -11.95 -16.27 -17.92
C LEU A 45 -10.78 -15.63 -18.68
N LYS A 46 -10.54 -16.10 -19.90
CA LYS A 46 -9.48 -15.58 -20.76
C LYS A 46 -9.74 -14.13 -21.12
N ALA A 47 -10.98 -13.71 -21.32
CA ALA A 47 -11.31 -12.30 -21.51
C ALA A 47 -10.95 -11.44 -20.27
N HIS A 48 -11.18 -11.94 -19.05
CA HIS A 48 -10.78 -11.26 -17.80
C HIS A 48 -9.25 -11.23 -17.59
N LEU A 49 -8.53 -12.33 -17.87
CA LEU A 49 -7.06 -12.35 -17.81
C LEU A 49 -6.44 -11.47 -18.90
N ARG A 50 -7.01 -11.55 -20.11
CA ARG A 50 -6.83 -10.62 -21.20
C ARG A 50 -7.59 -9.31 -20.97
N SER A 51 -8.10 -8.92 -19.81
CA SER A 51 -8.47 -7.52 -19.47
C SER A 51 -7.48 -6.93 -18.45
N ALA A 52 -6.93 -7.79 -17.61
CA ALA A 52 -5.91 -7.50 -16.60
C ALA A 52 -4.47 -7.42 -17.14
N GLY A 53 -4.23 -7.95 -18.34
CA GLY A 53 -2.91 -7.90 -19.02
C GLY A 53 -2.04 -9.10 -18.66
N LEU A 54 -2.68 -10.17 -18.19
CA LEU A 54 -2.03 -11.38 -17.71
C LEU A 54 -1.90 -12.44 -18.81
N LEU A 55 -2.72 -12.34 -19.86
CA LEU A 55 -2.75 -13.26 -20.99
C LEU A 55 -2.68 -12.48 -22.31
N THR A 56 -1.94 -13.00 -23.30
CA THR A 56 -1.73 -12.41 -24.63
C THR A 56 -1.91 -13.47 -25.72
N GLY A 57 -2.41 -13.08 -26.90
CA GLY A 57 -2.38 -13.91 -28.12
C GLY A 57 -3.38 -15.07 -28.21
N ASP A 58 -3.81 -15.64 -27.09
CA ASP A 58 -4.65 -16.84 -27.10
C ASP A 58 -6.15 -16.48 -27.13
N ALA A 59 -6.76 -16.42 -28.33
CA ALA A 59 -8.18 -16.10 -28.56
C ALA A 59 -9.12 -17.33 -28.51
N GLY A 60 -8.59 -18.55 -28.41
CA GLY A 60 -9.38 -19.79 -28.45
C GLY A 60 -10.31 -19.95 -27.24
N SER A 61 -11.22 -20.91 -27.31
CA SER A 61 -12.15 -21.27 -26.22
C SER A 61 -11.58 -22.29 -25.23
N GLU A 62 -10.31 -22.70 -25.41
CA GLU A 62 -9.62 -23.71 -24.60
C GLU A 62 -8.75 -23.09 -23.51
N PHE A 63 -8.70 -23.75 -22.35
CA PHE A 63 -7.83 -23.40 -21.24
C PHE A 63 -6.47 -24.06 -21.50
N THR A 64 -5.54 -23.25 -22.02
CA THR A 64 -4.19 -23.68 -22.43
C THR A 64 -3.16 -23.53 -21.30
N ALA A 65 -1.95 -24.06 -21.51
CA ALA A 65 -0.82 -23.87 -20.59
C ALA A 65 -0.49 -22.39 -20.36
N ASP A 66 -0.66 -21.53 -21.38
CA ASP A 66 -0.49 -20.08 -21.24
C ASP A 66 -1.53 -19.47 -20.31
N THR A 67 -2.78 -19.94 -20.39
CA THR A 67 -3.87 -19.52 -19.50
C THR A 67 -3.58 -19.94 -18.05
N GLU A 68 -3.04 -21.15 -17.87
CA GLU A 68 -2.66 -21.67 -16.55
C GLU A 68 -1.51 -20.87 -15.94
N ALA A 69 -0.46 -20.60 -16.73
CA ALA A 69 0.68 -19.79 -16.31
C ALA A 69 0.27 -18.36 -15.95
N ALA A 70 -0.66 -17.76 -16.71
CA ALA A 70 -1.24 -16.46 -16.38
C ALA A 70 -2.00 -16.50 -15.04
N LEU A 71 -2.75 -17.58 -14.78
CA LEU A 71 -3.52 -17.74 -13.55
C LEU A 71 -2.63 -17.97 -12.33
N LYS A 72 -1.57 -18.78 -12.42
CA LYS A 72 -0.58 -18.96 -11.34
C LYS A 72 0.08 -17.63 -10.96
N LYS A 73 0.43 -16.80 -11.95
CA LYS A 73 0.95 -15.43 -11.72
C LYS A 73 -0.08 -14.55 -10.99
N PHE A 74 -1.35 -14.63 -11.39
CA PHE A 74 -2.45 -13.91 -10.75
C PHE A 74 -2.66 -14.35 -9.30
N GLN A 75 -2.77 -15.65 -9.05
CA GLN A 75 -2.94 -16.23 -7.73
C GLN A 75 -1.82 -15.81 -6.79
N ARG A 76 -0.57 -15.87 -7.25
CA ARG A 76 0.59 -15.37 -6.49
C ARG A 76 0.44 -13.89 -6.12
N ALA A 77 0.04 -13.05 -7.08
CA ALA A 77 -0.13 -11.61 -6.86
C ALA A 77 -1.26 -11.28 -5.87
N GLU A 78 -2.31 -12.11 -5.82
CA GLU A 78 -3.46 -11.96 -4.94
C GLU A 78 -3.33 -12.67 -3.58
N GLY A 79 -2.21 -13.36 -3.35
CA GLY A 79 -1.95 -14.12 -2.12
C GLY A 79 -2.76 -15.42 -2.02
N LEU A 80 -3.12 -16.01 -3.15
CA LEU A 80 -3.80 -17.31 -3.25
C LEU A 80 -2.78 -18.44 -3.50
N PRO A 81 -3.14 -19.71 -3.20
CA PRO A 81 -2.40 -20.88 -3.67
C PRO A 81 -2.25 -20.85 -5.20
N GLN A 82 -1.05 -21.13 -5.72
CA GLN A 82 -0.73 -21.07 -7.15
C GLN A 82 -1.12 -22.37 -7.88
N THR A 83 -2.38 -22.79 -7.73
CA THR A 83 -2.88 -24.06 -8.28
C THR A 83 -2.96 -24.06 -9.79
N GLY A 84 -3.14 -22.89 -10.42
CA GLY A 84 -3.46 -22.83 -11.85
C GLY A 84 -4.91 -23.15 -12.19
N GLU A 85 -5.76 -23.29 -11.17
CA GLU A 85 -7.19 -23.58 -11.31
C GLU A 85 -8.06 -22.42 -10.81
N VAL A 86 -9.23 -22.23 -11.42
CA VAL A 86 -10.22 -21.27 -10.94
C VAL A 86 -11.21 -21.96 -10.01
N ASP A 87 -10.91 -21.96 -8.72
CA ASP A 87 -11.82 -22.32 -7.65
C ASP A 87 -12.69 -21.12 -7.21
N GLN A 88 -13.57 -21.32 -6.23
CA GLN A 88 -14.41 -20.25 -5.65
C GLN A 88 -13.58 -19.03 -5.17
N ALA A 89 -12.43 -19.26 -4.53
CA ALA A 89 -11.58 -18.18 -4.02
C ALA A 89 -10.92 -17.38 -5.15
N THR A 90 -10.37 -18.07 -6.14
CA THR A 90 -9.77 -17.51 -7.34
C THR A 90 -10.84 -16.78 -8.16
N LEU A 91 -12.01 -17.37 -8.34
CA LEU A 91 -13.13 -16.77 -9.07
C LEU A 91 -13.55 -15.42 -8.45
N ARG A 92 -13.69 -15.33 -7.12
CA ARG A 92 -13.99 -14.06 -6.45
C ARG A 92 -12.96 -12.98 -6.76
N LYS A 93 -11.68 -13.34 -6.81
CA LYS A 93 -10.58 -12.42 -7.16
C LYS A 93 -10.58 -12.07 -8.66
N VAL A 94 -10.80 -13.04 -9.54
CA VAL A 94 -10.89 -12.85 -11.00
C VAL A 94 -12.09 -11.97 -11.34
N LYS A 95 -13.26 -12.20 -10.75
CA LYS A 95 -14.40 -11.27 -10.85
C LYS A 95 -14.05 -9.90 -10.32
N GLY A 96 -13.26 -9.84 -9.25
CA GLY A 96 -12.67 -8.61 -8.73
C GLY A 96 -11.80 -7.82 -9.71
N LEU A 97 -11.28 -8.45 -10.78
CA LEU A 97 -10.59 -7.75 -11.87
C LEU A 97 -11.54 -6.77 -12.57
N ASP A 98 -12.81 -7.14 -12.70
CA ASP A 98 -13.83 -6.42 -13.45
C ASP A 98 -15.08 -6.20 -12.60
N VAL A 99 -15.03 -5.37 -11.57
CA VAL A 99 -16.28 -4.83 -11.00
C VAL A 99 -16.27 -3.29 -11.00
N PHE A 100 -17.42 -2.81 -11.44
CA PHE A 100 -17.89 -1.46 -11.49
C PHE A 100 -17.89 -0.82 -10.10
N VAL A 101 -17.54 0.46 -10.04
CA VAL A 101 -17.92 1.32 -8.92
C VAL A 101 -18.49 2.58 -9.55
N ARG A 102 -19.62 3.07 -9.04
CA ARG A 102 -20.09 4.43 -9.32
C ARG A 102 -18.92 5.41 -9.11
N GLY A 103 -18.38 5.97 -10.20
CA GLY A 103 -17.31 6.99 -10.18
C GLY A 103 -15.86 6.55 -10.45
N GLY A 104 -15.62 5.40 -11.09
CA GLY A 104 -14.29 4.97 -11.58
C GLY A 104 -14.39 4.15 -12.89
N PHE A 105 -13.24 3.92 -13.55
CA PHE A 105 -13.13 3.35 -14.92
C PHE A 105 -14.08 2.18 -15.20
N LYS A 106 -14.76 2.24 -16.36
CA LYS A 106 -15.71 1.21 -16.81
C LYS A 106 -15.01 -0.12 -17.18
N THR A 107 -13.74 -0.04 -17.58
CA THR A 107 -12.84 -1.18 -17.88
C THR A 107 -11.41 -0.80 -17.47
N VAL A 108 -10.53 -1.78 -17.28
CA VAL A 108 -9.10 -1.49 -16.99
C VAL A 108 -8.50 -0.70 -18.15
N ALA A 109 -7.94 0.48 -17.86
CA ALA A 109 -7.36 1.31 -18.92
C ALA A 109 -5.93 0.92 -19.28
N HIS A 110 -5.63 0.88 -20.59
CA HIS A 110 -4.33 0.51 -21.18
C HIS A 110 -3.89 1.51 -22.25
N VAL A 111 -2.62 1.43 -22.66
CA VAL A 111 -2.07 2.33 -23.67
C VAL A 111 -2.89 2.32 -24.96
N GLY A 112 -3.18 3.51 -25.49
CA GLY A 112 -4.00 3.75 -26.67
C GLY A 112 -5.48 4.02 -26.37
N GLN A 113 -5.96 3.74 -25.15
CA GLN A 113 -7.36 3.95 -24.79
C GLN A 113 -7.68 5.41 -24.45
N ARG A 114 -8.95 5.81 -24.60
CA ARG A 114 -9.39 7.20 -24.42
C ARG A 114 -10.66 7.29 -23.58
N GLY A 115 -10.84 8.38 -22.83
CA GLY A 115 -12.08 8.65 -22.10
C GLY A 115 -11.98 9.74 -21.02
N ALA A 116 -13.15 10.21 -20.57
CA ALA A 116 -13.25 11.19 -19.49
C ALA A 116 -12.73 10.64 -18.13
N ASP A 117 -12.80 9.33 -17.94
CA ASP A 117 -12.23 8.61 -16.80
C ASP A 117 -10.70 8.59 -16.85
N VAL A 118 -10.10 8.36 -18.02
CA VAL A 118 -8.65 8.51 -18.26
C VAL A 118 -8.20 9.90 -17.87
N ALA A 119 -8.89 10.94 -18.36
CA ALA A 119 -8.59 12.33 -18.05
C ALA A 119 -8.71 12.62 -16.55
N GLN A 120 -9.69 12.01 -15.89
CA GLN A 120 -9.84 12.14 -14.44
C GLN A 120 -8.67 11.50 -13.69
N MET A 121 -8.16 10.35 -14.13
CA MET A 121 -6.99 9.73 -13.49
C MET A 121 -5.72 10.54 -13.73
N GLU A 122 -5.50 11.04 -14.93
CA GLU A 122 -4.39 11.94 -15.24
C GLU A 122 -4.37 13.11 -14.26
N ARG A 123 -5.51 13.80 -14.07
CA ARG A 123 -5.64 14.89 -13.08
C ARG A 123 -5.33 14.43 -11.66
N LYS A 124 -5.82 13.26 -11.25
CA LYS A 124 -5.59 12.72 -9.89
C LYS A 124 -4.12 12.36 -9.66
N LEU A 125 -3.47 11.67 -10.59
CA LEU A 125 -2.05 11.32 -10.50
C LEU A 125 -1.16 12.57 -10.59
N LYS A 126 -1.53 13.56 -11.40
CA LYS A 126 -0.85 14.86 -11.45
C LYS A 126 -0.91 15.60 -10.10
N LYS A 127 -2.06 15.57 -9.41
CA LYS A 127 -2.19 16.11 -8.04
C LYS A 127 -1.32 15.38 -7.01
N LEU A 128 -1.00 14.11 -7.27
CA LEU A 128 -0.03 13.32 -6.49
C LEU A 128 1.42 13.52 -6.99
N HIS A 129 1.68 14.56 -7.78
CA HIS A 129 3.00 14.93 -8.31
C HIS A 129 3.65 13.86 -9.20
N LEU A 130 2.84 13.05 -9.88
CA LEU A 130 3.31 12.13 -10.92
C LEU A 130 3.28 12.82 -12.29
N ASN A 131 4.33 12.60 -13.09
CA ASN A 131 4.37 13.06 -14.46
C ASN A 131 3.50 12.17 -15.34
N VAL A 132 2.31 12.66 -15.70
CA VAL A 132 1.34 11.98 -16.57
C VAL A 132 1.41 12.46 -18.02
N GLY A 133 2.29 13.41 -18.36
CA GLY A 133 2.23 14.09 -19.66
C GLY A 133 1.07 15.08 -19.74
N LYS A 134 0.43 15.15 -20.90
CA LYS A 134 -0.75 16.00 -21.15
C LYS A 134 -1.97 15.39 -20.46
N VAL A 135 -2.89 16.25 -20.01
CA VAL A 135 -4.20 15.82 -19.51
C VAL A 135 -5.20 15.94 -20.64
N ASP A 136 -5.26 14.94 -21.53
CA ASP A 136 -6.13 14.92 -22.71
C ASP A 136 -7.07 13.71 -22.74
N GLY A 137 -7.04 12.87 -21.70
CA GLY A 137 -7.86 11.68 -21.61
C GLY A 137 -7.42 10.56 -22.53
N ILE A 138 -6.16 10.54 -22.95
CA ILE A 138 -5.55 9.47 -23.71
C ILE A 138 -4.56 8.73 -22.81
N PHE A 139 -4.79 7.43 -22.63
CA PHE A 139 -3.86 6.60 -21.90
C PHE A 139 -2.66 6.34 -22.80
N ASP A 140 -1.63 7.15 -22.67
CA ASP A 140 -0.43 7.05 -23.48
C ASP A 140 0.72 6.37 -22.71
N GLY A 141 1.92 6.38 -23.32
CA GLY A 141 3.12 5.87 -22.65
C GLY A 141 3.50 6.65 -21.39
N ALA A 142 3.21 7.96 -21.33
CA ALA A 142 3.50 8.78 -20.15
C ALA A 142 2.58 8.41 -19.00
N LEU A 143 1.28 8.26 -19.24
CA LEU A 143 0.31 7.81 -18.24
C LEU A 143 0.62 6.38 -17.78
N LYS A 144 0.98 5.46 -18.67
CA LYS A 144 1.42 4.09 -18.26
C LYS A 144 2.59 4.14 -17.28
N ARG A 145 3.60 4.97 -17.56
CA ARG A 145 4.78 5.13 -16.68
C ARG A 145 4.36 5.73 -15.33
N ALA A 146 3.48 6.73 -15.33
CA ALA A 146 2.94 7.32 -14.10
C ALA A 146 2.18 6.30 -13.25
N VAL A 147 1.30 5.51 -13.86
CA VAL A 147 0.52 4.44 -13.20
C VAL A 147 1.44 3.37 -12.64
N SER A 148 2.42 2.92 -13.42
CA SER A 148 3.41 1.93 -12.97
C SER A 148 4.23 2.44 -11.78
N LYS A 149 4.62 3.73 -11.82
CA LYS A 149 5.34 4.38 -10.71
C LYS A 149 4.47 4.46 -9.46
N PHE A 150 3.21 4.86 -9.62
CA PHE A 150 2.24 4.89 -8.53
C PHE A 150 2.04 3.51 -7.91
N GLN A 151 1.81 2.47 -8.73
CA GLN A 151 1.64 1.10 -8.26
C GLN A 151 2.85 0.63 -7.44
N ARG A 152 4.08 0.87 -7.91
CA ARG A 152 5.31 0.59 -7.14
C ARG A 152 5.37 1.34 -5.81
N GLN A 153 5.08 2.64 -5.82
CA GLN A 153 5.13 3.48 -4.61
C GLN A 153 4.12 3.04 -3.55
N HIS A 154 2.99 2.48 -3.98
CA HIS A 154 1.90 2.06 -3.11
C HIS A 154 1.82 0.55 -2.87
N GLY A 155 2.82 -0.22 -3.32
CA GLY A 155 2.89 -1.67 -3.08
C GLY A 155 1.79 -2.47 -3.79
N LEU A 156 1.34 -1.99 -4.95
CA LEU A 156 0.36 -2.68 -5.80
C LEU A 156 1.07 -3.53 -6.87
N HIS A 157 0.37 -4.50 -7.45
CA HIS A 157 0.83 -5.19 -8.65
C HIS A 157 1.09 -4.18 -9.79
N VAL A 158 2.29 -4.22 -10.36
CA VAL A 158 2.80 -3.22 -11.31
C VAL A 158 2.44 -3.61 -12.74
N SER A 159 1.14 -3.58 -13.05
CA SER A 159 0.66 -3.85 -14.42
C SER A 159 0.84 -2.67 -15.37
N GLY A 160 1.03 -1.47 -14.84
CA GLY A 160 0.96 -0.23 -15.59
C GLY A 160 -0.44 0.10 -16.12
N ALA A 161 -1.46 -0.60 -15.64
CA ALA A 161 -2.85 -0.43 -16.06
C ALA A 161 -3.71 0.22 -14.95
N ILE A 162 -4.72 1.00 -15.36
CA ILE A 162 -5.65 1.61 -14.39
C ILE A 162 -6.85 0.70 -14.19
N GLY A 163 -6.72 -0.22 -13.24
CA GLY A 163 -7.83 -1.00 -12.72
C GLY A 163 -8.41 -0.40 -11.43
N ARG A 164 -9.42 -1.08 -10.89
CA ARG A 164 -10.12 -0.63 -9.68
C ARG A 164 -9.23 -0.52 -8.45
N GLY A 165 -8.28 -1.44 -8.29
CA GLY A 165 -7.27 -1.40 -7.23
C GLY A 165 -6.42 -0.14 -7.30
N THR A 166 -5.89 0.16 -8.50
CA THR A 166 -5.17 1.41 -8.78
C THR A 166 -6.03 2.62 -8.46
N ALA A 167 -7.27 2.68 -8.95
CA ALA A 167 -8.16 3.81 -8.73
C ALA A 167 -8.52 4.04 -7.25
N LYS A 168 -8.83 2.97 -6.51
CA LYS A 168 -9.10 3.03 -5.06
C LYS A 168 -7.87 3.54 -4.31
N ALA A 169 -6.68 3.03 -4.64
CA ALA A 169 -5.44 3.49 -4.03
C ALA A 169 -5.15 4.96 -4.34
N THR A 170 -5.38 5.43 -5.58
CA THR A 170 -5.22 6.84 -5.95
C THR A 170 -6.14 7.75 -5.14
N ASN A 171 -7.42 7.39 -5.03
CA ASN A 171 -8.39 8.16 -4.23
C ASN A 171 -7.99 8.18 -2.74
N LYS A 172 -7.53 7.04 -2.20
CA LYS A 172 -7.00 6.96 -0.83
C LYS A 172 -5.77 7.85 -0.63
N ALA A 173 -4.85 7.86 -1.58
CA ALA A 173 -3.64 8.70 -1.53
C ALA A 173 -4.00 10.19 -1.53
N LEU A 174 -4.94 10.62 -2.37
CA LEU A 174 -5.45 12.00 -2.38
C LEU A 174 -6.13 12.38 -1.06
N ALA A 175 -6.93 11.49 -0.48
CA ALA A 175 -7.56 11.74 0.82
C ALA A 175 -6.51 11.90 1.94
N ILE A 176 -5.45 11.09 1.92
CA ILE A 176 -4.31 11.22 2.84
C ILE A 176 -3.58 12.56 2.61
N GLN A 177 -3.25 12.91 1.37
CA GLN A 177 -2.58 14.18 1.03
C GLN A 177 -3.39 15.37 1.54
N LYS A 178 -4.72 15.37 1.30
CA LYS A 178 -5.62 16.40 1.81
C LYS A 178 -5.59 16.47 3.34
N ARG A 179 -5.66 15.33 4.03
CA ARG A 179 -5.60 15.30 5.50
C ARG A 179 -4.28 15.85 6.05
N LEU A 180 -3.15 15.47 5.44
CA LEU A 180 -1.83 15.96 5.81
C LEU A 180 -1.69 17.47 5.59
N ALA A 181 -2.28 18.03 4.53
CA ALA A 181 -2.28 19.47 4.30
C ALA A 181 -2.94 20.25 5.46
N HIS A 182 -4.02 19.70 6.03
CA HIS A 182 -4.81 20.37 7.08
C HIS A 182 -4.42 19.98 8.51
N SER A 183 -3.44 19.10 8.72
CA SER A 183 -3.06 18.62 10.05
C SER A 183 -1.55 18.63 10.28
N PRO A 184 -1.01 19.66 10.97
CA PRO A 184 0.39 19.70 11.38
C PRO A 184 0.80 18.47 12.19
N LYS A 185 -0.07 18.02 13.11
CA LYS A 185 0.15 16.81 13.91
C LYS A 185 0.37 15.58 13.03
N LEU A 186 -0.48 15.35 12.02
CA LEU A 186 -0.33 14.18 11.15
C LEU A 186 0.87 14.29 10.19
N ARG A 187 1.28 15.49 9.79
CA ARG A 187 2.57 15.68 9.10
C ARG A 187 3.72 15.24 9.99
N LEU A 188 3.74 15.71 11.24
CA LEU A 188 4.78 15.32 12.18
C LEU A 188 4.78 13.80 12.43
N VAL A 189 3.62 13.19 12.72
CA VAL A 189 3.47 11.72 12.82
C VAL A 189 4.10 11.01 11.62
N ARG A 190 3.80 11.47 10.39
CA ARG A 190 4.36 10.89 9.17
C ARG A 190 5.87 10.99 9.14
N ASP A 191 6.42 12.13 9.52
CA ASP A 191 7.85 12.39 9.44
C ASP A 191 8.65 11.58 10.48
N LEU A 192 8.16 11.50 11.72
CA LEU A 192 8.76 10.66 12.77
C LEU A 192 8.76 9.19 12.34
N ALA A 193 7.63 8.72 11.84
CA ALA A 193 7.44 7.34 11.42
C ALA A 193 8.29 6.97 10.19
N MET A 194 8.38 7.85 9.20
CA MET A 194 9.18 7.60 8.00
C MET A 194 10.68 7.58 8.32
N TYR A 195 11.13 8.41 9.27
CA TYR A 195 12.50 8.34 9.76
C TYR A 195 12.77 6.98 10.45
N ALA A 196 11.92 6.54 11.38
CA ALA A 196 12.03 5.20 11.98
C ALA A 196 12.11 4.09 10.93
N LYS A 197 11.18 4.07 9.96
CA LYS A 197 11.16 3.06 8.90
C LYS A 197 12.42 3.06 8.06
N LYS A 198 12.98 4.24 7.75
CA LYS A 198 14.24 4.36 6.98
C LYS A 198 15.40 3.67 7.70
N HIS A 199 15.41 3.67 9.04
CA HIS A 199 16.43 3.02 9.87
C HIS A 199 16.05 1.59 10.28
N GLY A 200 14.99 1.01 9.68
CA GLY A 200 14.54 -0.34 10.00
C GLY A 200 14.00 -0.46 11.43
N ILE A 201 13.42 0.62 11.97
CA ILE A 201 12.66 0.64 13.22
C ILE A 201 11.16 0.72 12.89
N PRO A 202 10.28 -0.04 13.57
CA PRO A 202 8.85 0.05 13.34
C PRO A 202 8.33 1.47 13.55
N ALA A 203 7.44 1.91 12.67
CA ALA A 203 6.84 3.24 12.69
C ALA A 203 6.11 3.57 13.99
N GLU A 204 5.62 2.54 14.68
CA GLU A 204 4.88 2.64 15.93
C GLU A 204 5.73 3.19 17.08
N LEU A 205 7.01 2.81 17.18
CA LEU A 205 7.87 3.14 18.32
C LEU A 205 7.92 4.64 18.65
N PRO A 206 8.38 5.53 17.75
CA PRO A 206 8.48 6.95 18.08
C PRO A 206 7.11 7.59 18.38
N ILE A 207 6.03 7.05 17.82
CA ILE A 207 4.67 7.57 18.07
C ILE A 207 4.17 7.13 19.45
N MET A 208 4.37 5.86 19.82
CA MET A 208 4.07 5.34 21.16
C MET A 208 4.84 6.12 22.22
N THR A 209 6.14 6.34 22.00
CA THR A 209 6.99 7.11 22.90
C THR A 209 6.50 8.55 23.03
N ALA A 210 6.35 9.30 21.94
CA ALA A 210 5.86 10.68 22.01
C ALA A 210 4.48 10.81 22.69
N LEU A 211 3.61 9.82 22.53
CA LEU A 211 2.31 9.77 23.19
C LEU A 211 2.44 9.57 24.72
N VAL A 212 3.36 8.72 25.18
CA VAL A 212 3.61 8.52 26.62
C VAL A 212 4.34 9.72 27.24
N GLU A 213 5.39 10.20 26.59
CA GLU A 213 6.27 11.23 27.16
C GLU A 213 5.60 12.60 27.29
N SER A 214 4.81 12.99 26.28
CA SER A 214 4.29 14.37 26.22
C SER A 214 2.85 14.46 25.72
N ASN A 215 2.16 13.33 25.59
CA ASN A 215 0.87 13.26 24.88
C ASN A 215 0.92 13.86 23.46
N PHE A 216 2.08 13.69 22.79
CA PHE A 216 2.38 14.28 21.48
C PHE A 216 2.47 15.82 21.46
N SER A 217 2.73 16.44 22.62
CA SER A 217 3.06 17.86 22.76
C SER A 217 4.58 18.10 22.66
N ASN A 218 5.01 19.36 22.70
CA ASN A 218 6.43 19.71 22.67
C ASN A 218 6.75 20.78 23.74
N PRO A 219 6.69 20.40 25.03
CA PRO A 219 6.86 21.35 26.13
C PRO A 219 8.33 21.80 26.25
N SER A 220 8.53 23.03 26.72
CA SER A 220 9.87 23.61 26.95
C SER A 220 10.57 23.05 28.21
N GLY A 221 9.87 22.27 29.03
CA GLY A 221 10.38 21.68 30.27
C GLY A 221 9.50 20.51 30.75
N GLY A 222 9.98 19.77 31.75
CA GLY A 222 9.34 18.60 32.34
C GLY A 222 10.05 18.16 33.62
N ASP A 223 10.17 16.85 33.86
CA ASP A 223 10.95 16.34 34.99
C ASP A 223 12.44 16.66 34.83
N ARG A 224 13.03 17.26 35.88
CA ARG A 224 14.41 17.77 35.87
C ARG A 224 14.66 18.72 34.69
N ASP A 225 15.52 18.33 33.76
CA ASP A 225 15.94 19.08 32.57
C ASP A 225 15.41 18.47 31.26
N SER A 226 14.38 17.62 31.35
CA SER A 226 13.72 17.01 30.18
C SER A 226 12.96 18.06 29.36
N VAL A 227 13.02 17.94 28.03
CA VAL A 227 12.31 18.86 27.13
C VAL A 227 11.78 18.13 25.90
N GLY A 228 10.82 18.78 25.23
CA GLY A 228 10.35 18.39 23.91
C GLY A 228 9.52 17.13 23.89
N MET A 229 9.21 16.68 22.67
CA MET A 229 8.27 15.60 22.40
C MET A 229 8.65 14.24 23.00
N PHE A 230 9.94 13.99 23.21
CA PHE A 230 10.46 12.74 23.77
C PHE A 230 10.93 12.89 25.21
N GLN A 231 10.72 14.05 25.85
CA GLN A 231 11.18 14.34 27.22
C GLN A 231 12.65 13.95 27.46
N GLN A 232 13.52 14.26 26.50
CA GLN A 232 14.94 13.92 26.56
C GLN A 232 15.69 14.89 27.48
N ARG A 233 16.58 14.39 28.33
CA ARG A 233 17.45 15.18 29.24
C ARG A 233 18.73 15.68 28.55
N ALA A 234 19.46 16.62 29.17
CA ALA A 234 20.66 17.24 28.57
C ALA A 234 21.73 16.26 28.05
N PRO A 235 22.01 15.10 28.68
CA PRO A 235 22.97 14.13 28.14
C PRO A 235 22.64 13.66 26.72
N TRP A 236 21.37 13.62 26.32
CA TRP A 236 20.97 13.24 24.96
C TRP A 236 21.44 14.25 23.90
N GLY A 237 21.60 15.52 24.26
CA GLY A 237 22.05 16.56 23.33
C GLY A 237 21.64 17.98 23.73
N PRO A 238 22.03 18.99 22.93
CA PRO A 238 21.69 20.38 23.20
C PRO A 238 20.17 20.63 23.12
N TYR A 239 19.69 21.63 23.86
CA TYR A 239 18.26 21.99 23.93
C TYR A 239 17.62 22.14 22.54
N SER A 240 18.29 22.84 21.62
CA SER A 240 17.79 23.09 20.25
C SER A 240 17.57 21.83 19.40
N VAL A 241 18.20 20.71 19.77
CA VAL A 241 18.03 19.40 19.12
C VAL A 241 16.95 18.58 19.82
N ARG A 242 16.91 18.60 21.15
CA ARG A 242 15.90 17.89 21.95
C ARG A 242 14.49 18.49 21.82
N HIS A 243 14.42 19.81 21.70
CA HIS A 243 13.17 20.56 21.59
C HIS A 243 12.60 20.61 20.15
N ASP A 244 13.35 20.19 19.13
CA ASP A 244 12.85 20.05 17.76
C ASP A 244 12.40 18.59 17.53
N PRO A 245 11.10 18.30 17.35
CA PRO A 245 10.59 16.93 17.19
C PRO A 245 11.26 16.12 16.08
N ARG A 246 11.68 16.76 14.98
CA ARG A 246 12.32 16.09 13.83
C ARG A 246 13.78 15.77 14.10
N LYS A 247 14.41 16.46 15.04
CA LYS A 247 15.78 16.20 15.48
C LYS A 247 15.81 15.25 16.67
N SER A 248 14.91 15.43 17.64
CA SER A 248 14.83 14.57 18.83
C SER A 248 14.44 13.13 18.52
N VAL A 249 13.65 12.88 17.48
CA VAL A 249 13.40 11.51 17.00
C VAL A 249 14.66 10.82 16.48
N LYS A 250 15.62 11.58 15.95
CA LYS A 250 16.92 11.03 15.53
C LYS A 250 17.74 10.60 16.73
N LEU A 251 17.69 11.38 17.81
CA LEU A 251 18.29 11.00 19.09
C LEU A 251 17.63 9.71 19.60
N PHE A 252 16.29 9.67 19.67
CA PHE A 252 15.56 8.48 20.12
C PHE A 252 15.90 7.21 19.31
N ILE A 253 16.10 7.33 18.00
CA ILE A 253 16.41 6.17 17.14
C ILE A 253 17.89 5.80 17.14
N ASN A 254 18.79 6.77 17.02
CA ASN A 254 20.22 6.51 16.81
C ASN A 254 21.06 6.55 18.09
N GLY A 255 20.49 7.06 19.18
CA GLY A 255 21.21 7.38 20.40
C GLY A 255 21.53 8.87 20.51
N GLY A 256 21.72 9.31 21.75
CA GLY A 256 22.08 10.67 22.10
C GLY A 256 23.59 10.87 22.24
N ARG A 257 24.00 12.08 22.65
CA ARG A 257 25.36 12.33 23.10
C ARG A 257 25.66 11.55 24.39
N GLY A 258 26.95 11.43 24.75
CA GLY A 258 27.37 10.84 26.03
C GLY A 258 27.00 9.36 26.19
N GLY A 259 26.87 8.60 25.10
CA GLY A 259 26.60 7.17 25.13
C GLY A 259 25.14 6.77 25.40
N GLN A 260 24.18 7.70 25.30
CA GLN A 260 22.76 7.38 25.47
C GLN A 260 22.29 6.43 24.35
N PRO A 261 21.84 5.20 24.67
CA PRO A 261 21.43 4.23 23.67
C PRO A 261 20.09 4.63 23.03
N GLY A 262 20.01 4.48 21.71
CA GLY A 262 18.78 4.67 20.94
C GLY A 262 18.07 3.35 20.64
N ALA A 263 16.96 3.44 19.91
CA ALA A 263 16.21 2.27 19.49
C ALA A 263 17.04 1.28 18.65
N LEU A 264 18.01 1.77 17.86
CA LEU A 264 18.89 0.92 17.04
C LEU A 264 19.74 -0.02 17.88
N ASP A 265 20.25 0.43 19.03
CA ASP A 265 21.10 -0.37 19.92
C ASP A 265 20.36 -1.59 20.49
N TYR A 266 19.03 -1.51 20.56
CA TYR A 266 18.16 -2.58 21.06
C TYR A 266 17.47 -3.39 19.97
N LYS A 267 17.70 -3.09 18.69
CA LYS A 267 16.94 -3.66 17.58
C LYS A 267 16.98 -5.18 17.54
N SER A 268 18.17 -5.79 17.67
CA SER A 268 18.33 -7.25 17.64
C SER A 268 17.52 -7.94 18.75
N ARG A 269 17.41 -7.32 19.92
CA ARG A 269 16.67 -7.85 21.08
C ARG A 269 15.16 -7.84 20.88
N TYR A 270 14.60 -6.80 20.26
CA TYR A 270 13.14 -6.62 20.24
C TYR A 270 12.48 -6.84 18.88
N ILE A 271 13.22 -6.77 17.77
CA ILE A 271 12.59 -6.81 16.44
C ILE A 271 11.82 -8.12 16.18
N HIS A 272 12.35 -9.25 16.68
CA HIS A 272 11.74 -10.58 16.52
C HIS A 272 10.49 -10.78 17.38
N ARG A 273 10.35 -10.03 18.47
CA ARG A 273 9.16 -10.07 19.35
C ARG A 273 7.93 -9.44 18.68
N GLY A 274 8.13 -8.71 17.59
CA GLY A 274 7.06 -8.07 16.85
C GLY A 274 6.27 -7.06 17.69
N PRO A 275 5.02 -6.75 17.30
CA PRO A 275 4.23 -5.70 17.96
C PRO A 275 3.97 -5.90 19.46
N ALA A 276 4.09 -7.13 19.97
CA ALA A 276 3.93 -7.42 21.39
C ALA A 276 5.10 -6.91 22.24
N GLY A 277 6.30 -6.77 21.66
CA GLY A 277 7.50 -6.28 22.34
C GLY A 277 7.82 -4.81 22.12
N TYR A 278 6.97 -4.05 21.43
CA TYR A 278 7.28 -2.65 21.08
C TYR A 278 7.29 -1.73 22.29
N GLY A 279 6.43 -1.97 23.29
CA GLY A 279 6.42 -1.23 24.54
C GLY A 279 7.72 -1.40 25.31
N ASP A 280 8.16 -2.64 25.50
CA ASP A 280 9.45 -2.96 26.15
C ASP A 280 10.62 -2.31 25.41
N TRP A 281 10.56 -2.24 24.08
CA TRP A 281 11.59 -1.57 23.29
C TRP A 281 11.59 -0.05 23.51
N CYS A 282 10.41 0.59 23.59
CA CYS A 282 10.31 2.00 23.95
C CYS A 282 10.88 2.26 25.36
N GLN A 283 10.52 1.40 26.32
CA GLN A 283 11.00 1.47 27.69
C GLN A 283 12.51 1.30 27.78
N ALA A 284 13.11 0.39 27.01
CA ALA A 284 14.57 0.18 27.01
C ALA A 284 15.35 1.43 26.58
N VAL A 285 14.75 2.26 25.72
CA VAL A 285 15.35 3.53 25.26
C VAL A 285 15.12 4.66 26.27
N GLN A 286 13.91 4.78 26.82
CA GLN A 286 13.54 5.94 27.65
C GLN A 286 13.76 5.76 29.15
N VAL A 287 13.76 4.51 29.64
CA VAL A 287 13.95 4.16 31.05
C VAL A 287 12.98 4.93 31.97
N SER A 288 11.68 4.83 31.68
CA SER A 288 10.62 5.45 32.49
C SER A 288 10.34 4.66 33.78
N ALA A 289 9.82 5.33 34.80
CA ALA A 289 9.32 4.71 36.03
C ALA A 289 8.03 3.87 35.81
N PHE A 290 7.37 4.01 34.65
CA PHE A 290 6.12 3.32 34.34
C PHE A 290 6.22 2.53 33.01
N PRO A 291 6.92 1.38 33.01
CA PRO A 291 7.29 0.66 31.78
C PRO A 291 6.09 0.22 30.93
N ASP A 292 4.96 -0.13 31.55
CA ASP A 292 3.79 -0.67 30.84
C ASP A 292 3.02 0.35 30.00
N ARG A 293 3.29 1.65 30.19
CA ARG A 293 2.51 2.72 29.53
C ARG A 293 2.70 2.77 28.02
N TYR A 294 3.87 2.38 27.50
CA TYR A 294 4.13 2.44 26.06
C TYR A 294 3.27 1.46 25.29
N GLN A 295 3.20 0.20 25.72
CA GLN A 295 2.45 -0.84 25.02
C GLN A 295 0.95 -0.49 24.90
N GLN A 296 0.39 0.15 25.93
CA GLN A 296 -1.00 0.62 25.95
C GLN A 296 -1.30 1.64 24.83
N ARG A 297 -0.30 2.39 24.35
CA ARG A 297 -0.46 3.39 23.26
C ARG A 297 -0.34 2.81 21.86
N LEU A 298 -0.07 1.51 21.69
CA LEU A 298 0.08 0.89 20.36
C LEU A 298 -1.15 1.08 19.45
N GLY A 299 -2.35 0.91 20.02
CA GLY A 299 -3.61 1.06 19.27
C GLY A 299 -3.80 2.48 18.72
N GLU A 300 -3.53 3.47 19.56
CA GLU A 300 -3.58 4.89 19.19
C GLU A 300 -2.49 5.26 18.18
N ALA A 301 -1.25 4.82 18.40
CA ALA A 301 -0.15 5.03 17.47
C ALA A 301 -0.50 4.52 16.07
N ARG A 302 -1.04 3.30 15.96
CA ARG A 302 -1.50 2.72 14.69
C ARG A 302 -2.64 3.50 14.06
N ARG A 303 -3.56 4.06 14.85
CA ARG A 303 -4.63 4.95 14.35
C ARG A 303 -4.03 6.20 13.69
N LEU A 304 -3.10 6.87 14.38
CA LEU A 304 -2.40 8.05 13.85
C LEU A 304 -1.60 7.74 12.59
N LEU A 305 -0.87 6.62 12.56
CA LEU A 305 -0.11 6.17 11.40
C LEU A 305 -1.01 5.91 10.18
N ARG A 306 -2.15 5.25 10.37
CA ARG A 306 -3.14 5.03 9.29
C ARG A 306 -3.70 6.36 8.76
N LEU A 307 -4.02 7.30 9.64
CA LEU A 307 -4.49 8.64 9.26
C LEU A 307 -3.41 9.43 8.51
N ALA A 308 -2.14 9.28 8.91
CA ALA A 308 -0.97 9.87 8.25
C ALA A 308 -0.56 9.13 6.96
N GLY A 309 -1.22 8.01 6.62
CA GLY A 309 -0.93 7.21 5.44
C GLY A 309 0.42 6.50 5.48
N VAL A 310 0.87 6.09 6.67
CA VAL A 310 2.09 5.32 6.88
C VAL A 310 1.72 3.84 7.01
N PRO A 311 2.25 2.93 6.17
CA PRO A 311 2.05 1.51 6.33
C PRO A 311 2.66 1.00 7.64
N LEU A 312 1.96 0.11 8.34
CA LEU A 312 2.45 -0.52 9.57
C LEU A 312 3.54 -1.55 9.26
N GLY A 313 4.41 -1.81 10.25
CA GLY A 313 5.51 -2.75 10.12
C GLY A 313 6.64 -2.32 9.18
N LEU A 314 7.73 -3.08 9.21
CA LEU A 314 8.84 -2.94 8.28
C LEU A 314 8.51 -3.60 6.94
N LYS A 315 9.11 -3.11 5.85
CA LYS A 315 9.01 -3.83 4.57
C LYS A 315 9.71 -5.18 4.76
N LYS A 316 9.03 -6.27 4.41
CA LYS A 316 9.69 -7.56 4.19
C LYS A 316 10.56 -7.37 2.95
N HIS A 317 11.87 -7.53 3.10
CA HIS A 317 12.81 -7.60 1.98
C HIS A 317 12.72 -8.98 1.35
#